data_AF-A0A7Y4HZ86-F1
#
_entry.id   AF-A0A7Y4HZ86-F1
#
_cell.length_a   1.000
_cell.length_b   1.000
_cell.length_c   1.000
_cell.angle_alpha   90.00
_cell.angle_beta   90.00
_cell.angle_gamma   90.00
#
_symmetry.space_group_name_H-M   'P 1'
#
loop_
_entity.id
_entity.type
_entity.pdbx_description
1 polymer ?
#
loop_
_entity_poly.entity_id
_entity_poly.type
_entity_poly.pdbx_seq_one_letter_code
_entity_poly.pdbx_strand_id
1 'polypeptide(L)'
;MGAAQHDVTAQSPSQPGEQAAAVWQPLLFRAVVSAAFGALTIFWVQPSVHVMSVAGGVYLLALAVSAAWLERAIGLRSSGDRWLVSIAPGFLAVGAFLNLWIHTDAMFAQAGALVLVIAGSAELYVGLRQRRTNVVAKDLIVVGTVTLASGALLPIFQGAGAHALLGVAGGGAVITAVALAIASLGYRHDVRHPAPAGAVHPVN
;
A
#
# COMPACT_ATOMS: atom_id res chain seq x y z
N MET A 1 35.15 -31.97 27.99
CA MET A 1 33.86 -32.30 27.36
C MET A 1 32.76 -31.62 28.15
N GLY A 2 32.30 -30.45 27.71
CA GLY A 2 31.15 -29.74 28.27
C GLY A 2 30.44 -29.08 27.09
N ALA A 3 29.56 -29.85 26.46
CA ALA A 3 28.80 -29.44 25.30
C ALA A 3 27.44 -28.86 25.73
N ALA A 4 26.93 -27.97 24.87
CA ALA A 4 25.56 -27.49 24.76
C ALA A 4 25.13 -26.35 25.68
N GLN A 5 25.48 -25.12 25.28
CA GLN A 5 24.58 -23.98 25.40
C GLN A 5 24.06 -23.64 24.00
N HIS A 6 23.10 -24.43 23.53
CA HIS A 6 22.29 -24.10 22.37
C HIS A 6 21.26 -23.06 22.80
N ASP A 7 21.69 -21.80 22.78
CA ASP A 7 20.82 -20.63 22.83
C ASP A 7 20.08 -20.53 21.48
N VAL A 8 19.16 -21.47 21.24
CA VAL A 8 18.19 -21.36 20.16
C VAL A 8 17.20 -20.30 20.62
N THR A 9 17.53 -19.06 20.28
CA THR A 9 16.58 -17.97 20.11
C THR A 9 15.57 -18.39 19.06
N ALA A 10 14.64 -19.27 19.45
CA ALA A 10 13.41 -19.48 18.72
C ALA A 10 12.65 -18.16 18.82
N GLN A 11 12.90 -17.27 17.85
CA GLN A 11 12.07 -16.10 17.61
C GLN A 11 10.64 -16.60 17.53
N SER A 12 9.91 -16.37 18.62
CA SER A 12 8.47 -16.63 18.65
C SER A 12 7.86 -15.86 17.48
N PRO A 13 6.88 -16.43 16.76
CA PRO A 13 6.15 -15.67 15.74
C PRO A 13 5.72 -14.35 16.39
N SER A 14 6.12 -13.23 15.80
CA SER A 14 5.91 -11.89 16.36
C SER A 14 4.48 -11.78 16.86
N GLN A 15 4.33 -11.47 18.15
CA GLN A 15 3.02 -11.40 18.80
C GLN A 15 2.11 -10.47 17.97
N PRO A 16 0.81 -10.77 17.80
CA PRO A 16 -0.08 -9.93 16.99
C PRO A 16 -0.04 -8.44 17.34
N GLY A 17 0.20 -8.11 18.62
CA GLY A 17 0.38 -6.73 19.09
C GLY A 17 1.69 -6.06 18.62
N GLU A 18 2.79 -6.79 18.50
CA GLU A 18 4.05 -6.25 17.94
C GLU A 18 3.94 -6.00 16.45
N GLN A 19 3.26 -6.89 15.72
CA GLN A 19 2.97 -6.69 14.30
C GLN A 19 2.06 -5.47 14.10
N ALA A 20 0.99 -5.32 14.88
CA ALA A 20 0.12 -4.15 14.86
C ALA A 20 0.89 -2.85 15.15
N ALA A 21 1.83 -2.87 16.11
CA ALA A 21 2.69 -1.73 16.44
C ALA A 21 3.64 -1.33 15.30
N ALA A 22 4.11 -2.30 14.52
CA ALA A 22 5.01 -2.03 13.40
C ALA A 22 4.28 -1.46 12.17
N VAL A 23 3.01 -1.82 11.94
CA VAL A 23 2.29 -1.54 10.68
C VAL A 23 1.38 -0.32 10.70
N TRP A 24 0.92 0.14 11.88
CA TRP A 24 -0.02 1.26 11.93
C TRP A 24 0.56 2.57 11.35
N GLN A 25 1.86 2.84 11.57
CA GLN A 25 2.52 4.04 11.06
C GLN A 25 2.62 4.06 9.53
N PRO A 26 3.17 3.03 8.84
CA PRO A 26 3.27 3.04 7.39
C PRO A 26 1.89 3.06 6.71
N LEU A 27 0.88 2.39 7.29
CA LEU A 27 -0.50 2.42 6.78
C LEU A 27 -1.13 3.81 6.93
N LEU A 28 -0.95 4.45 8.08
CA LEU A 28 -1.46 5.81 8.31
C LEU A 28 -0.78 6.82 7.38
N PHE A 29 0.54 6.70 7.18
CA PHE A 29 1.27 7.54 6.23
C PHE A 29 0.70 7.40 4.81
N ARG A 30 0.48 6.16 4.35
CA ARG A 30 -0.15 5.90 3.04
C ARG A 30 -1.54 6.48 2.93
N ALA A 31 -2.33 6.38 4.01
CA ALA A 31 -3.67 6.93 4.08
C ALA A 31 -3.65 8.45 3.90
N VAL A 32 -2.78 9.15 4.64
CA VAL A 32 -2.61 10.61 4.55
C VAL A 32 -2.16 11.05 3.16
N VAL A 33 -1.16 10.38 2.59
CA VAL A 33 -0.68 10.66 1.23
C VAL A 33 -1.80 10.49 0.20
N SER A 34 -2.57 9.40 0.32
CA SER A 34 -3.68 9.11 -0.61
C SER A 34 -4.85 10.08 -0.42
N ALA A 35 -5.14 10.51 0.81
CA ALA A 35 -6.13 11.55 1.09
C ALA A 35 -5.70 12.90 0.51
N ALA A 36 -4.43 13.27 0.66
CA ALA A 36 -3.90 14.52 0.11
C ALA A 36 -3.96 14.54 -1.42
N PHE A 37 -3.57 13.44 -2.08
CA PHE A 37 -3.69 13.31 -3.54
C PHE A 37 -5.15 13.33 -3.99
N GLY A 38 -6.03 12.58 -3.33
CA GLY A 38 -7.46 12.59 -3.61
C GLY A 38 -8.09 13.98 -3.46
N ALA A 39 -7.82 14.69 -2.36
CA ALA A 39 -8.29 16.05 -2.14
C ALA A 39 -7.75 17.01 -3.22
N LEU A 40 -6.46 16.91 -3.56
CA LEU A 40 -5.87 17.68 -4.65
C LEU A 40 -6.63 17.44 -5.96
N THR A 41 -6.95 16.20 -6.31
CA THR A 41 -7.68 15.91 -7.56
C THR A 41 -9.12 16.43 -7.57
N ILE A 42 -9.81 16.44 -6.42
CA ILE A 42 -11.21 16.89 -6.30
C ILE A 42 -11.30 18.41 -6.44
N PHE A 43 -10.41 19.14 -5.79
CA PHE A 43 -10.48 20.61 -5.76
C PHE A 43 -9.78 21.27 -6.96
N TRP A 44 -9.10 20.50 -7.81
CA TRP A 44 -8.33 21.07 -8.93
C TRP A 44 -9.10 21.05 -10.26
N VAL A 45 -9.66 22.20 -10.63
CA VAL A 45 -10.58 22.35 -11.76
C VAL A 45 -9.88 22.43 -13.12
N GLN A 46 -8.69 23.04 -13.22
CA GLN A 46 -7.93 23.18 -14.47
C GLN A 46 -6.49 22.64 -14.32
N PRO A 47 -6.29 21.32 -14.38
CA PRO A 47 -4.97 20.72 -14.32
C PRO A 47 -4.23 20.87 -15.64
N SER A 48 -3.02 21.41 -15.62
CA SER A 48 -2.09 21.29 -16.76
C SER A 48 -1.41 19.92 -16.74
N VAL A 49 -1.03 19.41 -17.92
CA VAL A 49 -0.38 18.10 -18.07
C VAL A 49 0.90 18.00 -17.22
N HIS A 50 1.65 19.09 -17.13
CA HIS A 50 2.90 19.14 -16.37
C HIS A 50 2.66 19.00 -14.86
N VAL A 51 1.64 19.67 -14.32
CA VAL A 51 1.29 19.56 -12.91
C VAL A 51 0.71 18.18 -12.59
N MET A 52 -0.08 17.60 -13.50
CA MET A 52 -0.58 16.22 -13.39
C MET A 52 0.57 15.20 -13.36
N SER A 53 1.56 15.38 -14.23
CA SER A 53 2.79 14.59 -14.28
C SER A 53 3.59 14.68 -12.97
N VAL A 54 3.80 15.88 -12.44
CA VAL A 54 4.53 16.04 -11.18
C VAL A 54 3.73 15.48 -10.00
N ALA A 55 2.45 15.84 -9.88
CA ALA A 55 1.61 15.39 -8.77
C ALA A 55 1.43 13.86 -8.75
N GLY A 56 1.18 13.25 -9.92
CA GLY A 56 1.13 11.80 -10.05
C GLY A 56 2.46 11.13 -9.74
N GLY A 57 3.59 11.72 -10.16
CA GLY A 57 4.92 11.20 -9.89
C GLY A 57 5.24 11.22 -8.39
N VAL A 58 4.97 12.35 -7.73
CA VAL A 58 5.14 12.50 -6.28
C VAL A 58 4.24 11.51 -5.52
N TYR A 59 2.99 11.35 -5.96
CA TYR A 59 2.08 10.38 -5.36
C TYR A 59 2.60 8.94 -5.47
N LEU A 60 2.99 8.52 -6.68
CA LEU A 60 3.56 7.18 -6.92
C LEU A 60 4.85 6.95 -6.11
N LEU A 61 5.70 7.97 -5.98
CA LEU A 61 6.92 7.89 -5.17
C LEU A 61 6.57 7.71 -3.69
N ALA A 62 5.60 8.45 -3.18
CA ALA A 62 5.15 8.33 -1.80
C ALA A 62 4.51 6.94 -1.53
N LEU A 63 3.78 6.38 -2.51
CA LEU A 63 3.30 5.00 -2.44
C LEU A 63 4.47 3.99 -2.42
N ALA A 64 5.50 4.18 -3.23
CA ALA A 64 6.69 3.33 -3.24
C ALA A 64 7.40 3.35 -1.88
N VAL A 65 7.59 4.53 -1.28
CA VAL A 65 8.17 4.69 0.05
C VAL A 65 7.32 3.98 1.11
N SER A 66 6.00 4.16 1.06
CA SER A 66 5.09 3.50 1.99
C SER A 66 5.13 1.97 1.88
N ALA A 67 5.11 1.44 0.65
CA ALA A 67 5.19 -0.01 0.41
C ALA A 67 6.52 -0.58 0.92
N ALA A 68 7.65 0.07 0.61
CA ALA A 68 8.97 -0.34 1.12
C ALA A 68 9.07 -0.25 2.65
N TRP A 69 8.42 0.75 3.27
CA TRP A 69 8.35 0.87 4.72
C TRP A 69 7.51 -0.26 5.33
N LEU A 70 6.34 -0.55 4.76
CA LEU A 70 5.47 -1.63 5.21
C LEU A 70 6.17 -3.00 5.09
N GLU A 71 6.87 -3.28 4.00
CA GLU A 71 7.65 -4.52 3.84
C GLU A 71 8.71 -4.70 4.92
N ARG A 72 9.40 -3.61 5.29
CA ARG A 72 10.40 -3.62 6.38
C ARG A 72 9.74 -3.84 7.73
N ALA A 73 8.58 -3.22 7.97
CA ALA A 73 7.85 -3.30 9.22
C ALA A 73 7.31 -4.71 9.51
N ILE A 74 6.80 -5.41 8.50
CA ILE A 74 6.23 -6.76 8.68
C ILE A 74 7.33 -7.83 8.67
N GLY A 75 8.59 -7.47 8.40
CA GLY A 75 9.69 -8.42 8.45
C GLY A 75 9.55 -9.57 7.46
N LEU A 76 9.04 -9.32 6.24
CA LEU A 76 8.86 -10.29 5.15
C LEU A 76 10.20 -10.87 4.60
N ARG A 77 11.26 -10.87 5.41
CA ARG A 77 12.64 -11.16 5.02
C ARG A 77 12.94 -12.66 4.92
N SER A 78 12.07 -13.56 5.39
CA SER A 78 12.30 -15.02 5.30
C SER A 78 11.53 -15.68 4.15
N SER A 79 12.28 -16.32 3.26
CA SER A 79 11.88 -17.30 2.22
C SER A 79 11.42 -16.76 0.85
N GLY A 80 12.10 -17.22 -0.21
CA GLY A 80 11.63 -17.39 -1.61
C GLY A 80 11.16 -16.18 -2.42
N ASP A 81 10.28 -15.35 -1.85
CA ASP A 81 9.43 -14.40 -2.59
C ASP A 81 9.86 -12.95 -2.40
N ARG A 82 11.05 -12.72 -1.86
CA ARG A 82 11.64 -11.39 -1.69
C ARG A 82 11.62 -10.59 -2.99
N TRP A 83 11.95 -11.24 -4.10
CA TRP A 83 11.95 -10.60 -5.41
C TRP A 83 10.54 -10.13 -5.79
N LEU A 84 9.53 -10.96 -5.53
CA LEU A 84 8.14 -10.72 -5.91
C LEU A 84 7.49 -9.63 -5.06
N VAL A 85 7.82 -9.58 -3.78
CA VAL A 85 7.38 -8.53 -2.85
C VAL A 85 8.00 -7.18 -3.24
N SER A 86 9.30 -7.16 -3.52
CA SER A 86 10.02 -5.94 -3.92
C SER A 86 9.66 -5.39 -5.31
N ILE A 87 8.91 -6.12 -6.14
CA ILE A 87 8.39 -5.61 -7.43
C ILE A 87 7.48 -4.42 -7.20
N ALA A 88 6.54 -4.48 -6.25
CA ALA A 88 5.57 -3.40 -6.05
C ALA A 88 6.22 -2.03 -5.78
N PRO A 89 7.08 -1.86 -4.75
CA PRO A 89 7.73 -0.57 -4.50
C PRO A 89 8.72 -0.19 -5.61
N GLY A 90 9.43 -1.16 -6.20
CA GLY A 90 10.35 -0.90 -7.31
C GLY A 90 9.63 -0.36 -8.54
N PHE A 91 8.50 -0.96 -8.89
CA PHE A 91 7.71 -0.57 -10.05
C PHE A 91 6.99 0.77 -9.83
N LEU A 92 6.50 1.03 -8.61
CA LEU A 92 5.97 2.34 -8.22
C LEU A 92 7.05 3.44 -8.31
N ALA A 93 8.28 3.14 -7.89
CA ALA A 93 9.40 4.08 -8.00
C ALA A 93 9.78 4.36 -9.46
N VAL A 94 9.91 3.32 -10.29
CA VAL A 94 10.14 3.48 -11.74
C VAL A 94 8.99 4.26 -12.38
N GLY A 95 7.75 3.93 -12.02
CA GLY A 95 6.55 4.64 -12.44
C GLY A 95 6.59 6.13 -12.09
N ALA A 96 7.01 6.48 -10.87
CA ALA A 96 7.17 7.86 -10.45
C ALA A 96 8.16 8.65 -11.33
N PHE A 97 9.30 8.03 -11.67
CA PHE A 97 10.29 8.64 -12.57
C PHE A 97 9.78 8.76 -14.01
N LEU A 98 9.13 7.73 -14.54
CA LEU A 98 8.50 7.77 -15.85
C LEU A 98 7.41 8.85 -15.91
N ASN A 99 6.70 9.05 -14.80
CA ASN A 99 5.63 10.04 -14.73
C ASN A 99 6.13 11.46 -14.92
N LEU A 100 7.39 11.77 -14.55
CA LEU A 100 8.03 13.09 -14.78
C LEU A 100 8.29 13.37 -16.27
N TRP A 101 8.30 12.34 -17.13
CA TRP A 101 8.55 12.46 -18.57
C TRP A 101 7.27 12.57 -19.41
N ILE A 102 6.12 12.79 -18.77
CA ILE A 102 4.81 12.75 -19.42
C ILE A 102 4.44 14.12 -19.97
N HIS A 103 4.22 14.16 -21.29
CA HIS A 103 3.93 15.39 -22.03
C HIS A 103 2.52 15.39 -22.65
N THR A 104 1.78 14.28 -22.56
CA THR A 104 0.42 14.14 -23.11
C THR A 104 -0.49 13.33 -22.18
N ASP A 105 -1.79 13.56 -22.28
CA ASP A 105 -2.82 12.84 -21.51
C ASP A 105 -2.80 11.33 -21.77
N ALA A 106 -2.55 10.93 -23.02
CA ALA A 106 -2.44 9.53 -23.41
C ALA A 106 -1.24 8.83 -22.74
N MET A 107 -0.10 9.52 -22.66
CA MET A 107 1.07 8.99 -21.96
C MET A 107 0.80 8.82 -20.45
N PHE A 108 0.09 9.77 -19.83
CA PHE A 108 -0.35 9.64 -18.44
C PHE A 108 -1.26 8.43 -18.23
N ALA A 109 -2.29 8.29 -19.06
CA ALA A 109 -3.23 7.18 -18.95
C ALA A 109 -2.52 5.83 -19.09
N GLN A 110 -1.63 5.68 -20.07
CA GLN A 110 -0.92 4.43 -20.33
C GLN A 110 0.13 4.11 -19.25
N ALA A 111 0.98 5.06 -18.90
CA ALA A 111 2.01 4.86 -17.88
C ALA A 111 1.39 4.64 -16.50
N GLY A 112 0.42 5.46 -16.12
CA GLY A 112 -0.33 5.33 -14.87
C GLY A 112 -1.08 4.00 -14.79
N ALA A 113 -1.76 3.59 -15.86
CA ALA A 113 -2.44 2.30 -15.92
C ALA A 113 -1.46 1.15 -15.69
N LEU A 114 -0.34 1.13 -16.42
CA LEU A 114 0.63 0.05 -16.34
C LEU A 114 1.25 -0.05 -14.94
N VAL A 115 1.62 1.10 -14.34
CA VAL A 115 2.17 1.14 -12.98
C VAL A 115 1.14 0.67 -11.94
N LEU A 116 -0.10 1.18 -11.99
CA LEU A 116 -1.14 0.84 -11.01
C LEU A 116 -1.62 -0.61 -11.17
N VAL A 117 -1.72 -1.13 -12.40
CA VAL A 117 -2.07 -2.53 -12.64
C VAL A 117 -1.01 -3.46 -12.06
N ILE A 118 0.27 -3.18 -12.30
CA ILE A 118 1.36 -4.03 -11.79
C ILE A 118 1.46 -3.93 -10.27
N ALA A 119 1.44 -2.71 -9.72
CA ALA A 119 1.49 -2.49 -8.28
C ALA A 119 0.27 -3.12 -7.57
N GLY A 120 -0.94 -2.88 -8.08
CA GLY A 120 -2.17 -3.44 -7.53
C GLY A 120 -2.21 -4.97 -7.60
N SER A 121 -1.74 -5.55 -8.71
CA SER A 121 -1.64 -7.01 -8.85
C SER A 121 -0.65 -7.61 -7.86
N ALA A 122 0.51 -6.98 -7.67
CA ALA A 122 1.52 -7.43 -6.72
C ALA A 122 1.00 -7.37 -5.28
N GLU A 123 0.37 -6.26 -4.88
CA GLU A 123 -0.22 -6.12 -3.55
C GLU A 123 -1.36 -7.11 -3.30
N LEU A 124 -2.23 -7.31 -4.30
CA LEU A 124 -3.30 -8.29 -4.24
C LEU A 124 -2.75 -9.71 -4.09
N TYR A 125 -1.72 -10.07 -4.86
CA TYR A 125 -1.06 -11.37 -4.76
C TYR A 125 -0.44 -11.58 -3.38
N VAL A 126 0.31 -10.58 -2.87
CA VAL A 126 0.94 -10.61 -1.55
C VAL A 126 -0.12 -10.75 -0.44
N GLY A 127 -1.19 -9.97 -0.50
CA GLY A 127 -2.30 -10.04 0.44
C GLY A 127 -3.00 -11.40 0.42
N LEU A 128 -3.29 -11.96 -0.76
CA LEU A 128 -3.90 -13.28 -0.88
C LEU A 128 -3.01 -14.39 -0.31
N ARG A 129 -1.70 -14.30 -0.54
CA ARG A 129 -0.74 -15.30 -0.07
C ARG A 129 -0.52 -15.24 1.44
N GLN A 130 -0.56 -14.06 2.03
CA GLN A 130 -0.34 -13.84 3.47
C GLN A 130 -1.64 -13.76 4.29
N ARG A 131 -2.81 -14.01 3.68
CA ARG A 131 -4.14 -13.88 4.31
C ARG A 131 -4.33 -14.63 5.62
N ARG A 132 -3.52 -15.67 5.87
CA ARG A 132 -3.58 -16.51 7.09
C ARG A 132 -2.47 -16.23 8.09
N THR A 133 -1.44 -15.49 7.69
CA THR A 133 -0.20 -15.32 8.48
C THR A 133 0.02 -13.90 8.95
N ASN A 134 -0.64 -12.91 8.33
CA ASN A 134 -0.40 -11.50 8.57
C ASN A 134 -1.71 -10.74 8.74
N VAL A 135 -1.79 -9.93 9.79
CA VAL A 135 -2.98 -9.12 10.12
C VAL A 135 -3.32 -8.09 9.04
N VAL A 136 -2.33 -7.62 8.27
CA VAL A 136 -2.48 -6.58 7.22
C VAL A 136 -2.94 -7.15 5.88
N ALA A 137 -2.99 -8.48 5.75
CA ALA A 137 -3.23 -9.12 4.45
C ALA A 137 -4.60 -8.77 3.84
N LYS A 138 -5.64 -8.60 4.67
CA LYS A 138 -6.96 -8.17 4.20
C LYS A 138 -6.93 -6.75 3.64
N ASP A 139 -6.20 -5.85 4.29
CA ASP A 139 -6.08 -4.47 3.84
C ASP A 139 -5.26 -4.39 2.54
N LEU A 140 -4.21 -5.20 2.40
CA LEU A 140 -3.46 -5.32 1.14
C LEU A 140 -4.33 -5.83 -0.01
N ILE A 141 -5.27 -6.74 0.25
CA ILE A 141 -6.22 -7.20 -0.78
C ILE A 141 -7.12 -6.04 -1.22
N VAL A 142 -7.67 -5.26 -0.27
CA VAL A 142 -8.52 -4.10 -0.58
C VAL A 142 -7.74 -3.07 -1.39
N VAL A 143 -6.56 -2.66 -0.90
CA VAL A 143 -5.73 -1.66 -1.57
C VAL A 143 -5.25 -2.13 -2.94
N GLY A 144 -4.80 -3.38 -3.05
CA GLY A 144 -4.39 -3.97 -4.31
C GLY A 144 -5.53 -4.02 -5.32
N THR A 145 -6.74 -4.38 -4.89
CA THR A 145 -7.94 -4.40 -5.75
C THR A 145 -8.31 -2.99 -6.22
N VAL A 146 -8.31 -2.01 -5.33
CA VAL A 146 -8.64 -0.61 -5.67
C VAL A 146 -7.60 -0.02 -6.63
N THR A 147 -6.32 -0.29 -6.37
CA THR A 147 -5.21 0.18 -7.21
C THR A 147 -5.28 -0.45 -8.60
N LEU A 148 -5.52 -1.77 -8.66
CA LEU A 148 -5.70 -2.51 -9.92
C LEU A 148 -6.90 -1.99 -10.72
N ALA A 149 -8.05 -1.81 -10.06
CA ALA A 149 -9.26 -1.28 -10.71
C ALA A 149 -9.04 0.14 -11.23
N SER A 150 -8.38 1.00 -10.46
CA SER A 150 -8.05 2.37 -10.87
C SER A 150 -7.15 2.36 -12.10
N GLY A 151 -6.11 1.52 -12.10
CA GLY A 151 -5.24 1.34 -13.26
C GLY A 151 -5.96 0.82 -14.50
N ALA A 152 -6.87 -0.14 -14.34
CA ALA A 152 -7.68 -0.69 -15.43
C ALA A 152 -8.68 0.31 -16.02
N LEU A 153 -9.15 1.27 -15.22
CA LEU A 153 -10.08 2.31 -15.67
C LEU A 153 -9.38 3.44 -16.44
N LEU A 154 -8.12 3.75 -16.16
CA LEU A 154 -7.41 4.88 -16.79
C LEU A 154 -7.43 4.86 -18.34
N PRO A 155 -7.20 3.74 -19.04
CA PRO A 155 -7.26 3.71 -20.51
C PRO A 155 -8.65 3.95 -21.07
N ILE A 156 -9.72 3.67 -20.31
CA ILE A 156 -11.10 3.88 -20.74
C ILE A 156 -11.41 5.38 -20.78
N PHE A 157 -10.85 6.15 -19.84
CA PHE A 157 -11.06 7.59 -19.73
C PHE A 157 -10.01 8.44 -20.47
N GLN A 158 -9.13 7.83 -21.26
CA GLN A 158 -8.06 8.55 -21.98
C GLN A 158 -8.60 9.66 -22.91
N GLY A 159 -9.79 9.47 -23.49
CA GLY A 159 -10.42 10.45 -24.39
C GLY A 159 -11.20 11.56 -23.67
N ALA A 160 -11.40 11.45 -22.36
CA ALA A 160 -12.13 12.44 -21.56
C ALA A 160 -11.22 13.55 -21.00
N GLY A 161 -9.90 13.46 -21.26
CA GLY A 161 -8.90 14.47 -20.90
C GLY A 161 -8.33 14.35 -19.48
N ALA A 162 -7.32 15.17 -19.18
CA ALA A 162 -6.58 15.17 -17.91
C ALA A 162 -7.45 15.19 -16.64
N HIS A 163 -8.57 15.94 -16.64
CA HIS A 163 -9.44 16.05 -15.46
C HIS A 163 -10.14 14.72 -15.13
N ALA A 164 -10.59 13.98 -16.16
CA ALA A 164 -11.21 12.66 -15.95
C ALA A 164 -10.18 11.63 -15.46
N LEU A 165 -8.97 11.65 -16.01
CA LEU A 165 -7.88 10.77 -15.59
C LEU A 165 -7.47 11.02 -14.13
N LEU A 166 -7.34 12.29 -13.75
CA LEU A 166 -7.11 12.67 -12.35
C LEU A 166 -8.28 12.30 -11.45
N GLY A 167 -9.52 12.44 -11.92
CA GLY A 167 -10.71 12.00 -11.18
C GLY A 167 -10.70 10.51 -10.87
N VAL A 168 -10.33 9.66 -11.83
CA VAL A 168 -10.24 8.20 -11.62
C VAL A 168 -9.10 7.84 -10.66
N ALA A 169 -7.90 8.36 -10.90
CA ALA A 169 -6.76 8.09 -10.05
C ALA A 169 -6.97 8.62 -8.62
N GLY A 170 -7.52 9.83 -8.50
CA GLY A 170 -7.87 10.48 -7.25
C GLY A 170 -8.98 9.77 -6.49
N GLY A 171 -10.03 9.31 -7.18
CA GLY A 171 -11.10 8.52 -6.58
C GLY A 171 -10.59 7.22 -5.97
N GLY A 172 -9.72 6.50 -6.69
CA GLY A 172 -9.02 5.32 -6.16
C GLY A 172 -8.16 5.63 -4.93
N ALA A 173 -7.49 6.77 -4.94
CA ALA A 173 -6.70 7.25 -3.80
C ALA A 173 -7.58 7.57 -2.58
N VAL A 174 -8.76 8.18 -2.76
CA VAL A 174 -9.70 8.44 -1.65
C VAL A 174 -10.19 7.13 -1.04
N ILE A 175 -10.59 6.15 -1.84
CA ILE A 175 -11.04 4.84 -1.33
C ILE A 175 -9.91 4.17 -0.53
N THR A 176 -8.70 4.18 -1.09
CA THR A 176 -7.49 3.66 -0.41
C THR A 176 -7.22 4.39 0.90
N ALA A 177 -7.37 5.72 0.91
CA ALA A 177 -7.15 6.55 2.10
C ALA A 177 -8.12 6.18 3.22
N VAL A 178 -9.41 6.05 2.91
CA VAL A 178 -10.43 5.69 3.90
C VAL A 178 -10.19 4.30 4.46
N ALA A 179 -9.96 3.31 3.59
CA ALA A 179 -9.70 1.93 4.00
C ALA A 179 -8.48 1.85 4.95
N LEU A 180 -7.38 2.49 4.58
CA LEU A 180 -6.15 2.48 5.37
C LEU A 180 -6.22 3.35 6.62
N ALA A 181 -6.98 4.44 6.63
CA ALA A 181 -7.21 5.24 7.82
C ALA A 181 -7.95 4.43 8.88
N ILE A 182 -9.02 3.71 8.49
CA ILE A 182 -9.78 2.86 9.41
C ILE A 182 -8.89 1.72 9.93
N ALA A 183 -8.16 1.03 9.05
CA ALA A 183 -7.27 -0.06 9.43
C ALA A 183 -6.16 0.41 10.38
N SER A 184 -5.44 1.49 10.04
CA SER A 184 -4.34 2.02 10.84
C SER A 184 -4.79 2.53 12.22
N LEU A 185 -5.95 3.18 12.31
CA LEU A 185 -6.52 3.60 13.59
C LEU A 185 -6.95 2.38 14.43
N GLY A 186 -7.48 1.33 13.80
CA GLY A 186 -7.74 0.04 14.45
C GLY A 186 -6.48 -0.56 15.06
N TYR A 187 -5.40 -0.70 14.27
CA TYR A 187 -4.12 -1.21 14.78
C TYR A 187 -3.53 -0.34 15.90
N ARG A 188 -3.62 0.99 15.78
CA ARG A 188 -3.18 1.91 16.84
C ARG A 188 -3.99 1.71 18.13
N HIS A 189 -5.28 1.42 18.02
CA HIS A 189 -6.14 1.15 19.17
C HIS A 189 -5.75 -0.17 19.84
N ASP A 190 -5.57 -1.24 19.06
CA ASP A 190 -5.18 -2.57 19.56
C ASP A 190 -3.82 -2.55 20.29
N VAL A 191 -2.88 -1.72 19.83
CA VAL A 191 -1.59 -1.50 20.49
C VAL A 191 -1.74 -0.81 21.84
N ARG A 192 -2.71 0.11 21.97
CA ARG A 192 -2.95 0.86 23.21
C ARG A 192 -3.78 0.07 24.21
N HIS A 193 -4.62 -0.85 23.74
CA HIS A 193 -5.50 -1.66 24.57
C HIS A 193 -5.29 -3.14 24.25
N PRO A 194 -4.14 -3.74 24.65
CA PRO A 194 -3.93 -5.17 24.49
C PRO A 194 -5.02 -5.91 25.25
N ALA A 195 -5.66 -6.90 24.62
CA ALA A 195 -6.67 -7.72 25.30
C ALA A 195 -6.06 -8.31 26.58
N PRO A 196 -6.77 -8.27 27.72
CA PRO A 196 -6.24 -8.79 28.97
C PRO A 196 -5.87 -10.27 28.82
N ALA A 197 -4.61 -10.59 29.10
CA ALA A 197 -4.09 -11.94 29.11
C ALA A 197 -4.75 -12.73 30.26
N GLY A 198 -5.92 -13.33 30.02
CA GLY A 198 -6.62 -14.04 31.09
C GLY A 198 -8.06 -14.50 30.85
N ALA A 199 -8.64 -14.38 29.66
CA ALA A 199 -9.93 -15.03 29.38
C ALA A 199 -9.74 -16.48 28.91
N VAL A 200 -9.01 -17.29 29.71
CA VAL A 200 -9.15 -18.74 29.65
C VAL A 200 -10.48 -19.03 30.31
N HIS A 201 -11.51 -19.32 29.50
CA HIS A 201 -12.76 -19.88 30.01
C HIS A 201 -12.41 -21.16 30.78
N PRO A 202 -12.67 -21.26 32.11
CA PRO A 202 -12.63 -22.55 32.75
C PRO A 202 -13.74 -23.39 32.13
N VAL A 203 -13.34 -24.37 31.32
CA VAL A 203 -14.22 -25.45 30.89
C VAL A 203 -14.54 -26.24 32.14
N ASN A 204 -15.79 -26.15 32.59
CA ASN A 204 -16.36 -27.01 33.61
C ASN A 204 -16.83 -28.31 32.94
#